data_AF-A0A523FJQ5-F1
#
_entry.id   AF-A0A523FJQ5-F1
#
_cell.length_a   1.000
_cell.length_b   1.000
_cell.length_c   1.000
_cell.angle_alpha   90.00
_cell.angle_beta   90.00
_cell.angle_gamma   90.00
#
_symmetry.space_group_name_H-M   'P 1'
#
loop_
_entity.id
_entity.type
_entity.pdbx_description
1 polymer ?
#
loop_
_entity_poly.entity_id
_entity_poly.type
_entity_poly.pdbx_seq_one_letter_code
_entity_poly.pdbx_strand_id
1 'polypeptide(L)' 'MSEIKTFVSHLECSLTGKVYPSDQLHNLSDAGKPLLVRYDLPALKKSFSKQDL' A
#
# COMPACT_ATOMS: atom_id res chain seq x y z
N MET A 1 -8.51 -1.20 -19.86
CA MET A 1 -8.67 -1.27 -18.39
C MET A 1 -8.09 0.03 -17.85
N SER A 2 -8.91 0.90 -17.29
CA SER A 2 -8.45 2.21 -16.80
C SER A 2 -7.52 2.00 -15.61
N GLU A 3 -6.27 2.46 -15.71
CA GLU A 3 -5.31 2.43 -14.61
C GLU A 3 -5.78 3.41 -13.53
N ILE A 4 -6.28 2.88 -12.42
CA ILE A 4 -6.60 3.67 -11.23
C ILE A 4 -5.27 3.92 -10.52
N LYS A 5 -4.91 5.19 -10.36
CA LYS A 5 -3.69 5.57 -9.65
C LYS A 5 -3.76 5.11 -8.20
N THR A 6 -3.00 4.08 -7.86
CA THR A 6 -2.89 3.57 -6.49
C THR A 6 -1.79 4.34 -5.76
N PHE A 7 -2.04 4.72 -4.50
CA PHE A 7 -1.04 5.36 -3.62
C PHE A 7 -0.44 4.36 -2.63
N VAL A 8 -0.41 3.08 -2.99
CA VAL A 8 0.18 2.04 -2.15
C VAL A 8 1.70 2.11 -2.31
N SER A 9 2.41 2.26 -1.21
CA SER A 9 3.87 2.26 -1.21
C SER A 9 4.42 0.84 -1.15
N HIS A 10 3.94 0.05 -0.18
CA HIS A 10 4.34 -1.34 0.01
C HIS A 10 3.39 -2.06 0.97
N LEU A 11 3.53 -3.38 1.05
CA LEU A 11 2.91 -4.22 2.06
C LEU A 11 3.90 -4.49 3.19
N GLU A 12 3.43 -4.55 4.42
CA GLU A 12 4.27 -4.77 5.60
C GLU A 12 3.71 -5.90 6.46
N CYS A 13 4.57 -6.81 6.92
CA CYS A 13 4.15 -7.84 7.87
C CYS A 13 3.78 -7.21 9.22
N SER A 14 2.55 -7.46 9.67
CA SER A 14 2.05 -6.98 10.97
C SER A 14 2.86 -7.42 12.19
N LEU A 15 3.64 -8.51 12.08
CA LEU A 15 4.44 -9.04 13.19
C LEU A 15 5.93 -8.68 13.08
N THR A 16 6.50 -8.78 11.90
CA THR A 16 7.96 -8.66 11.70
C THR A 16 8.38 -7.32 11.10
N GLY A 17 7.45 -6.53 10.57
CA GLY A 17 7.77 -5.30 9.84
C GLY A 17 8.43 -5.55 8.48
N LYS A 18 8.50 -6.80 8.02
CA LYS A 18 9.11 -7.13 6.72
C LYS A 18 8.32 -6.49 5.59
N VAL A 19 9.04 -5.85 4.67
CA VAL A 19 8.48 -5.16 3.50
C VAL A 19 8.28 -6.14 2.35
N TYR A 20 7.12 -6.04 1.72
CA TYR A 20 6.70 -6.83 0.57
C TYR A 20 6.22 -5.90 -0.56
N PRO A 21 6.47 -6.22 -1.83
CA PRO A 21 6.03 -5.40 -2.95
C PRO A 21 4.49 -5.36 -3.05
N SER A 22 3.91 -4.21 -3.44
CA SER A 22 2.45 -4.07 -3.60
C SER A 22 1.90 -4.68 -4.88
N ASP A 23 2.72 -4.75 -5.92
CA ASP A 23 2.31 -5.14 -7.28
C ASP A 23 2.38 -6.64 -7.55
N GLN A 24 2.42 -7.45 -6.49
CA GLN A 24 2.41 -8.90 -6.59
C GLN A 24 1.32 -9.47 -5.68
N LEU A 25 0.77 -10.60 -6.10
CA LEU A 25 -0.19 -11.34 -5.28
C LEU A 25 0.56 -12.00 -4.12
N HIS A 26 0.28 -11.54 -2.91
CA HIS A 26 0.84 -12.12 -1.68
C HIS A 26 -0.26 -12.89 -0.94
N ASN A 27 0.10 -14.05 -0.39
CA ASN A 27 -0.71 -14.74 0.60
C ASN A 27 -0.41 -14.15 1.99
N LEU A 28 -0.33 -14.98 3.03
CA LEU A 28 0.17 -14.56 4.33
C LEU A 28 1.65 -14.18 4.25
N SER A 29 2.10 -13.35 5.19
CA SER A 29 3.53 -13.11 5.38
C SER A 29 4.29 -14.40 5.68
N ASP A 30 5.63 -14.37 5.60
CA ASP A 30 6.48 -15.51 5.99
C ASP A 30 6.21 -15.98 7.43
N ALA A 31 5.67 -15.10 8.29
CA ALA A 31 5.31 -15.40 9.67
C ALA A 31 3.86 -15.90 9.84
N GLY A 32 3.14 -16.17 8.74
CA GLY A 32 1.75 -16.62 8.76
C GLY A 32 0.78 -15.55 9.27
N LYS A 33 1.08 -14.27 9.04
CA LYS A 33 0.26 -13.14 9.54
C LYS A 33 -0.23 -12.26 8.38
N PRO A 34 -1.34 -11.52 8.57
CA PRO A 34 -1.83 -10.59 7.56
C PRO A 34 -0.80 -9.51 7.24
N LEU A 35 -0.76 -9.13 5.96
CA LEU A 35 0.01 -8.01 5.46
C LEU A 35 -0.80 -6.72 5.59
N LEU A 36 -0.15 -5.69 6.12
CA LEU A 36 -0.70 -4.35 6.26
C LEU A 36 -0.34 -3.53 5.03
N VAL A 37 -1.34 -2.88 4.44
CA VAL A 37 -1.11 -1.94 3.34
C VAL A 37 -0.55 -0.64 3.89
N ARG A 38 0.55 -0.14 3.31
CA ARG A 38 1.14 1.16 3.62
C ARG A 38 0.92 2.10 2.44
N TYR A 39 0.41 3.30 2.73
CA TYR A 39 0.09 4.30 1.72
C TYR A 39 1.11 5.45 1.71
N ASP A 40 1.44 5.94 0.51
CA ASP A 40 2.23 7.15 0.30
C ASP A 40 1.34 8.39 0.49
N LEU A 41 1.18 8.79 1.76
CA LEU A 41 0.45 10.00 2.13
C LEU A 41 1.05 11.28 1.52
N PRO A 42 2.39 11.45 1.39
CA PRO A 42 2.98 12.56 0.64
C PRO A 42 2.51 12.66 -0.81
N ALA A 43 2.48 11.54 -1.55
CA ALA A 43 2.00 11.51 -2.93
C ALA A 43 0.49 11.80 -3.00
N LEU A 44 -0.29 11.25 -2.07
CA LEU A 44 -1.72 11.49 -1.98
C LEU A 44 -2.03 12.97 -1.73
N LYS A 45 -1.30 13.62 -0.81
CA LYS A 45 -1.43 15.05 -0.52
C LYS A 45 -1.12 15.94 -1.73
N LYS A 46 -0.18 15.54 -2.59
CA LYS A 46 0.14 16.28 -3.83
C LYS A 46 -0.91 16.09 -4.92
N SER A 47 -1.59 14.95 -4.93
CA SER A 47 -2.56 14.59 -5.96
C SER A 47 -3.99 15.02 -5.64
N PHE A 48 -4.28 15.38 -4.40
CA PHE A 48 -5.62 15.68 -3.91
C PHE A 48 -5.71 17.13 -3.42
N SER A 49 -6.69 17.90 -3.89
CA SER A 49 -6.92 19.28 -3.49
C SER A 49 -8.26 19.42 -2.74
N LYS A 50 -8.44 20.53 -2.00
CA LYS A 50 -9.72 20.84 -1.36
C LYS A 50 -10.87 21.05 -2.35
N GLN A 51 -10.57 21.28 -3.63
CA GLN A 51 -11.59 21.46 -4.67
C GLN A 51 -12.15 20.12 -5.17
N ASP A 52 -11.50 19.00 -4.82
CA ASP A 52 -11.91 17.63 -5.17
C ASP A 52 -12.85 17.00 -4.12
N LEU A 53 -13.18 17.74 -3.05
CA LEU A 53 -14.12 17.38 -1.97
C LEU A 53 -15.52 17.94 -2.26
#